data_AF-A0A7C4JIJ8-F1
#
_entry.id   AF-A0A7C4JIJ8-F1
#
_cell.length_a   1.000
_cell.length_b   1.000
_cell.length_c   1.000
_cell.angle_alpha   90.00
_cell.angle_beta   90.00
_cell.angle_gamma   90.00
#
_symmetry.space_group_name_H-M   'P 1'
#
loop_
_entity.id
_entity.type
_entity.pdbx_description
1 polymer ?
#
loop_
_entity_poly.entity_id
_entity_poly.type
_entity_poly.pdbx_seq_one_letter_code
_entity_poly.pdbx_strand_id
1 'polypeptide(L)'
;MLGLIAVQGIGKGSYMMTKIKKVHVAKKSKYQEIIVADVEDFGRCLILDGYIQSTEADEYVYHESLVHPAMLLHQSPSKVLIIGGGEGAALREVLKHNTVKKALMVDIDEDVVNVSKEYLQLFHCNSFDDPRARVIIADGYKYIVDTPEIHDIIILDLTDPYSSEIASTLYTEQFYKIVYRRLSEDGVMVTQAGSAFFYHDVYNNIVEAIKNVYPYHLEYQVWIPSFGYACNFVIGSKKYHPRELLKKDYIDSVLIERGVKTRFINGSKLEALIRLGIY
;
A
#
# COMPACT_ATOMS: atom_id res chain seq x y z
N MET A 1 20.48 24.54 -18.46
CA MET A 1 19.45 24.93 -17.48
C MET A 1 18.74 23.65 -17.05
N LEU A 2 18.58 23.38 -15.75
CA LEU A 2 18.16 22.06 -15.25
C LEU A 2 16.69 21.68 -15.56
N GLY A 3 15.88 22.62 -16.05
CA GLY A 3 14.46 22.39 -16.34
C GLY A 3 13.60 22.37 -15.08
N LEU A 4 12.38 21.85 -15.19
CA LEU A 4 11.49 21.63 -14.05
C LEU A 4 11.95 20.37 -13.29
N ILE A 5 12.01 20.45 -11.96
CA ILE A 5 12.49 19.37 -11.09
C ILE A 5 11.50 19.19 -9.93
N ALA A 6 11.14 17.94 -9.65
CA ALA A 6 10.52 17.54 -8.39
C ALA A 6 11.62 17.33 -7.34
N VAL A 7 11.46 17.94 -6.17
CA VAL A 7 12.36 17.75 -5.02
C VAL A 7 11.54 17.15 -3.90
N GLN A 8 11.82 15.90 -3.53
CA GLN A 8 11.14 15.22 -2.43
C GLN A 8 12.12 14.95 -1.28
N GLY A 9 11.66 15.12 -0.05
CA GLY A 9 12.42 14.71 1.12
C GLY A 9 12.37 13.19 1.26
N ILE A 10 13.52 12.55 1.50
CA ILE A 10 13.60 11.12 1.85
C ILE A 10 13.98 10.91 3.32
N GLY A 11 14.49 11.95 3.99
CA GLY A 11 14.78 11.98 5.41
C GLY A 11 14.94 13.41 5.91
N LYS A 12 15.37 13.61 7.17
CA LYS A 12 15.42 14.94 7.83
C LYS A 12 16.28 15.99 7.12
N GLY A 13 17.32 15.56 6.40
CA GLY A 13 18.24 16.45 5.66
C GLY A 13 18.63 15.92 4.28
N SER A 14 17.93 14.89 3.80
CA SER A 14 18.23 14.20 2.55
C SER A 14 17.08 14.37 1.57
N TYR A 15 17.41 14.69 0.32
CA TYR A 15 16.45 14.96 -0.73
C TYR A 15 16.79 14.17 -1.99
N MET A 16 15.76 13.75 -2.72
CA MET A 16 15.88 13.20 -4.06
C MET A 16 15.33 14.22 -5.06
N MET A 17 16.06 14.42 -6.15
CA MET A 17 15.71 15.35 -7.21
C MET A 17 15.43 14.57 -8.50
N THR A 18 14.23 14.73 -9.05
CA THR A 18 13.81 14.03 -10.27
C THR A 18 13.35 15.04 -11.30
N LYS A 19 13.91 14.98 -12.50
CA LYS A 19 13.56 15.92 -13.57
C LYS A 19 12.16 15.64 -14.10
N ILE A 20 11.35 16.70 -14.24
CA ILE A 20 10.00 16.63 -14.82
C ILE A 20 10.08 16.92 -16.33
N LYS A 21 9.55 16.00 -17.15
CA LYS A 21 9.42 16.18 -18.61
C LYS A 21 8.18 16.98 -18.96
N LYS A 22 7.05 16.64 -18.35
CA LYS A 22 5.75 17.24 -18.65
C LYS A 22 4.83 17.16 -17.42
N VAL A 23 4.07 18.21 -17.17
CA VAL A 23 2.94 18.18 -16.21
C VAL A 23 1.65 18.02 -17.00
N HIS A 24 0.82 17.04 -16.65
CA HIS A 24 -0.50 16.82 -17.28
C HIS A 24 -1.61 17.53 -16.52
N VAL A 25 -1.58 17.44 -15.19
CA VAL A 25 -2.49 18.17 -14.31
C VAL A 25 -1.76 18.56 -13.03
N ALA A 26 -2.08 19.76 -12.54
CA ALA A 26 -1.73 20.22 -11.22
C ALA A 26 -2.98 20.90 -10.64
N LYS A 27 -3.50 20.37 -9.54
CA LYS A 27 -4.68 20.91 -8.86
C LYS A 27 -4.52 20.79 -7.35
N LYS A 28 -5.36 21.51 -6.62
CA LYS A 28 -5.45 21.41 -5.16
C LYS A 28 -6.85 20.95 -4.77
N SER A 29 -6.93 19.82 -4.07
CA SER A 29 -8.18 19.35 -3.47
C SER A 29 -8.41 20.03 -2.12
N LYS A 30 -9.46 19.60 -1.41
CA LYS A 30 -9.67 19.98 -0.01
C LYS A 30 -8.53 19.49 0.91
N TYR A 31 -7.81 18.44 0.51
CA TYR A 31 -6.88 17.72 1.37
C TYR A 31 -5.42 18.03 1.03
N GLN A 32 -5.06 18.08 -0.25
CA GLN A 32 -3.67 18.11 -0.69
C GLN A 32 -3.51 18.71 -2.10
N GLU A 33 -2.28 19.05 -2.45
CA GLU A 33 -1.88 19.27 -3.84
C GLU A 33 -1.77 17.94 -4.59
N ILE A 34 -2.29 17.89 -5.81
CA ILE A 34 -2.32 16.71 -6.68
C ILE A 34 -1.69 17.08 -8.01
N ILE A 35 -0.58 16.43 -8.36
CA ILE A 35 0.11 16.62 -9.62
C ILE A 35 0.27 15.25 -10.30
N VAL A 36 -0.08 15.19 -11.59
CA VAL A 36 0.32 14.08 -12.46
C VAL A 36 1.28 14.62 -13.50
N ALA A 37 2.46 14.00 -13.59
CA ALA A 37 3.54 14.43 -14.44
C ALA A 37 4.26 13.23 -15.04
N ASP A 38 4.94 13.41 -16.17
CA ASP A 38 5.93 12.48 -16.66
C ASP A 38 7.30 12.93 -16.14
N VAL A 39 8.00 12.05 -15.44
CA VAL A 39 9.35 12.27 -14.92
C VAL A 39 10.39 11.49 -15.72
N GLU A 40 11.63 11.99 -15.72
CA GLU A 40 12.77 11.27 -16.30
C GLU A 40 12.97 9.93 -15.57
N ASP A 41 13.39 8.91 -16.33
CA ASP A 41 13.64 7.53 -15.88
C ASP A 41 12.43 6.72 -15.33
N PHE A 42 11.39 7.36 -14.80
CA PHE A 42 10.28 6.67 -14.12
C PHE A 42 8.91 6.73 -14.82
N GLY A 43 8.78 7.50 -15.91
CA GLY A 43 7.52 7.59 -16.67
C GLY A 43 6.48 8.47 -15.98
N ARG A 44 5.19 8.20 -16.17
CA ARG A 44 4.14 8.97 -15.46
C ARG A 44 4.20 8.70 -13.96
N CYS A 45 3.96 9.72 -13.16
CA CYS A 45 3.89 9.63 -11.72
C CYS A 45 2.73 10.43 -11.14
N LEU A 46 2.30 10.00 -9.95
CA LEU A 46 1.45 10.76 -9.05
C LEU A 46 2.32 11.43 -7.99
N ILE A 47 2.14 12.73 -7.80
CA ILE A 47 2.80 13.52 -6.76
C ILE A 47 1.70 14.14 -5.90
N LEU A 48 1.77 13.88 -4.59
CA LEU A 48 0.87 14.48 -3.59
C LEU A 48 1.69 15.30 -2.60
N ASP A 49 1.32 16.56 -2.39
CA ASP A 49 2.04 17.52 -1.52
C ASP A 49 3.57 17.54 -1.74
N GLY A 50 4.00 17.40 -3.00
CA GLY A 50 5.41 17.41 -3.40
C GLY A 50 6.16 16.08 -3.28
N TYR A 51 5.50 15.02 -2.79
CA TYR A 51 6.08 13.68 -2.67
C TYR A 51 5.59 12.77 -3.79
N ILE A 52 6.51 12.11 -4.51
CA ILE A 52 6.14 11.05 -5.46
C ILE A 52 5.50 9.91 -4.67
N GLN A 53 4.24 9.60 -4.99
CA GLN A 53 3.50 8.50 -4.39
C GLN A 53 3.67 7.20 -5.19
N SER A 54 3.83 7.32 -6.52
CA SER A 54 3.85 6.16 -7.40
C SER A 54 4.35 6.55 -8.79
N THR A 55 5.01 5.63 -9.49
CA THR A 55 5.50 5.83 -10.87
C THR A 55 5.24 4.62 -11.75
N GLU A 56 5.01 4.82 -13.04
CA GLU A 56 4.77 3.74 -14.01
C GLU A 56 5.90 2.71 -14.06
N ALA A 57 7.14 3.16 -13.84
CA ALA A 57 8.32 2.30 -13.93
C ALA A 57 8.44 1.31 -12.78
N ASP A 58 7.90 1.58 -11.58
CA ASP A 58 8.16 0.77 -10.39
C ASP A 58 6.98 0.59 -9.41
N GLU A 59 5.81 1.16 -9.67
CA GLU A 59 4.63 1.00 -8.79
C GLU A 59 4.28 -0.47 -8.54
N TYR A 60 4.49 -1.34 -9.54
CA TYR A 60 4.23 -2.77 -9.39
C TYR A 60 5.11 -3.41 -8.32
N VAL A 61 6.31 -2.89 -8.07
CA VAL A 61 7.19 -3.36 -7.00
C VAL A 61 6.57 -3.04 -5.65
N TYR A 62 6.04 -1.83 -5.47
CA TYR A 62 5.35 -1.42 -4.25
C TYR A 62 4.05 -2.20 -4.06
N HIS A 63 3.14 -2.17 -5.03
CA HIS A 63 1.80 -2.75 -4.87
C HIS A 63 1.81 -4.28 -4.76
N GLU A 64 2.66 -4.97 -5.52
CA GLU A 64 2.76 -6.43 -5.36
C GLU A 64 3.31 -6.78 -3.97
N SER A 65 4.25 -5.98 -3.47
CA SER A 65 4.84 -6.18 -2.13
C SER A 65 3.88 -5.83 -1.01
N LEU A 66 3.07 -4.78 -1.16
CA LEU A 66 2.04 -4.43 -0.18
C LEU A 66 0.93 -5.49 -0.12
N VAL A 67 0.41 -5.90 -1.28
CA VAL A 67 -0.84 -6.65 -1.37
C VAL A 67 -0.63 -8.15 -1.22
N HIS A 68 0.26 -8.74 -2.01
CA HIS A 68 0.30 -10.19 -2.16
C HIS A 68 0.71 -10.96 -0.91
N PRO A 69 1.67 -10.52 -0.08
CA PRO A 69 2.04 -11.25 1.13
C PRO A 69 0.87 -11.44 2.09
N ALA A 70 0.03 -10.41 2.29
CA ALA A 70 -1.17 -10.51 3.12
C ALA A 70 -2.24 -11.42 2.50
N MET A 71 -2.49 -11.24 1.19
CA MET A 71 -3.45 -12.07 0.47
C MET A 71 -3.06 -13.55 0.48
N LEU A 72 -1.78 -13.87 0.30
CA LEU A 72 -1.24 -15.24 0.29
C LEU A 72 -1.25 -15.89 1.67
N LEU A 73 -1.17 -15.09 2.75
CA LEU A 73 -1.19 -15.60 4.11
C LEU A 73 -2.57 -16.14 4.52
N HIS A 74 -3.64 -15.52 4.03
CA HIS A 74 -5.00 -15.99 4.24
C HIS A 74 -5.35 -17.11 3.26
N GLN A 75 -6.01 -18.19 3.71
CA GLN A 75 -6.23 -19.38 2.87
C GLN A 75 -7.19 -19.15 1.69
N SER A 76 -8.25 -18.36 1.89
CA SER A 76 -9.21 -18.01 0.82
C SER A 76 -9.80 -16.61 1.03
N PRO A 77 -9.03 -15.53 0.78
CA PRO A 77 -9.49 -14.17 1.03
C PRO A 77 -10.62 -13.80 0.05
N SER A 78 -11.76 -13.40 0.59
CA SER A 78 -12.98 -13.15 -0.18
C SER A 78 -13.47 -11.70 -0.07
N LYS A 79 -13.43 -11.11 1.14
CA LYS A 79 -13.77 -9.71 1.40
C LYS A 79 -12.51 -8.94 1.76
N VAL A 80 -12.15 -7.97 0.93
CA VAL A 80 -10.96 -7.14 1.12
C VAL A 80 -11.38 -5.68 1.30
N LEU A 81 -10.78 -5.00 2.27
CA LEU A 81 -10.89 -3.55 2.46
C LEU A 81 -9.51 -2.93 2.22
N ILE A 82 -9.48 -1.87 1.44
CA ILE A 82 -8.32 -1.00 1.22
C ILE A 82 -8.70 0.37 1.80
N ILE A 83 -7.87 0.89 2.69
CA ILE A 83 -7.97 2.28 3.16
C ILE A 83 -6.84 3.08 2.51
N GLY A 84 -7.20 4.13 1.79
CA GLY A 84 -6.33 4.85 0.87
C GLY A 84 -6.28 4.18 -0.50
N GLY A 85 -5.12 4.24 -1.16
CA GLY A 85 -4.91 3.64 -2.47
C GLY A 85 -5.68 4.30 -3.61
N GLY A 86 -5.95 5.61 -3.53
CA GLY A 86 -6.74 6.39 -4.50
C GLY A 86 -6.31 6.29 -5.96
N GLU A 87 -5.10 5.80 -6.26
CA GLU A 87 -4.64 5.51 -7.62
C GLU A 87 -5.14 4.18 -8.21
N GLY A 88 -5.70 3.29 -7.37
CA GLY A 88 -6.33 2.05 -7.80
C GLY A 88 -5.38 0.88 -8.10
N ALA A 89 -4.07 1.04 -7.90
CA ALA A 89 -3.09 -0.02 -8.13
C ALA A 89 -3.12 -1.10 -7.05
N ALA A 90 -3.31 -0.75 -5.77
CA ALA A 90 -3.59 -1.74 -4.72
C ALA A 90 -4.88 -2.54 -5.03
N LEU A 91 -5.93 -1.85 -5.48
CA LEU A 91 -7.19 -2.47 -5.90
C LEU A 91 -6.98 -3.43 -7.08
N ARG A 92 -6.19 -3.03 -8.08
CA ARG A 92 -5.78 -3.88 -9.22
C ARG A 92 -5.13 -5.17 -8.72
N GLU A 93 -4.16 -5.09 -7.81
CA GLU A 93 -3.45 -6.26 -7.30
C GLU A 93 -4.35 -7.18 -6.47
N VAL A 94 -5.27 -6.62 -5.67
CA VAL A 94 -6.27 -7.40 -4.92
C VAL A 94 -7.16 -8.19 -5.88
N LEU A 95 -7.65 -7.55 -6.93
CA LEU A 95 -8.59 -8.14 -7.88
C LEU A 95 -7.96 -9.24 -8.76
N LYS A 96 -6.64 -9.37 -8.79
CA LYS A 96 -5.97 -10.52 -9.44
C LYS A 96 -6.29 -11.85 -8.75
N HIS A 97 -6.65 -11.84 -7.46
CA HIS A 97 -6.97 -13.07 -6.73
C HIS A 97 -8.40 -13.52 -7.06
N ASN A 98 -8.55 -14.69 -7.69
CA ASN A 98 -9.86 -15.22 -8.10
C ASN A 98 -10.80 -15.57 -6.91
N THR A 99 -10.28 -15.63 -5.68
CA THR A 99 -11.06 -15.86 -4.45
C THR A 99 -11.83 -14.62 -3.99
N VAL A 100 -11.39 -13.43 -4.40
CA VAL A 100 -12.00 -12.15 -4.02
C VAL A 100 -13.39 -12.05 -4.62
N LYS A 101 -14.39 -11.82 -3.77
CA LYS A 101 -15.80 -11.57 -4.14
C LYS A 101 -16.20 -10.11 -3.95
N LYS A 102 -15.54 -9.40 -3.03
CA LYS A 102 -15.79 -7.98 -2.76
C LYS A 102 -14.48 -7.30 -2.37
N ALA A 103 -14.09 -6.27 -3.11
CA ALA A 103 -12.99 -5.39 -2.79
C ALA A 103 -13.54 -3.97 -2.58
N LEU A 104 -13.44 -3.47 -1.35
CA LEU A 104 -13.82 -2.11 -0.99
C LEU A 104 -12.57 -1.25 -0.92
N MET A 105 -12.61 -0.10 -1.58
CA MET A 105 -11.57 0.93 -1.46
C MET A 105 -12.20 2.16 -0.84
N VAL A 106 -11.63 2.65 0.25
CA VAL A 106 -12.09 3.83 0.97
C VAL A 106 -10.99 4.87 0.92
N ASP A 107 -11.24 5.95 0.19
CA ASP A 107 -10.30 7.07 0.10
C ASP A 107 -11.03 8.36 0.49
N ILE A 108 -10.32 9.25 1.18
CA ILE A 108 -10.89 10.51 1.65
C ILE A 108 -10.98 11.54 0.52
N ASP A 109 -10.14 11.42 -0.50
CA ASP A 109 -9.94 12.43 -1.52
C ASP A 109 -10.49 12.00 -2.88
N GLU A 110 -11.76 12.34 -3.14
CA GLU A 110 -12.42 12.10 -4.44
C GLU A 110 -11.63 12.67 -5.62
N ASP A 111 -10.94 13.79 -5.39
CA ASP A 111 -10.16 14.47 -6.41
C ASP A 111 -8.95 13.65 -6.86
N VAL A 112 -8.32 12.88 -5.96
CA VAL A 112 -7.24 11.93 -6.27
C VAL A 112 -7.79 10.77 -7.09
N VAL A 113 -8.93 10.20 -6.70
CA VAL A 113 -9.56 9.08 -7.43
C VAL A 113 -9.91 9.50 -8.85
N ASN A 114 -10.50 10.68 -9.02
CA ASN A 114 -10.91 11.18 -10.34
C ASN A 114 -9.69 11.48 -11.24
N VAL A 115 -8.66 12.13 -10.69
CA VAL A 115 -7.40 12.35 -11.44
C VAL A 115 -6.76 11.03 -11.82
N SER A 116 -6.76 10.04 -10.94
CA SER A 116 -6.19 8.72 -11.21
C SER A 116 -6.93 8.00 -12.34
N LYS A 117 -8.27 8.04 -12.36
CA LYS A 117 -9.06 7.49 -13.47
C LYS A 117 -8.76 8.17 -14.81
N GLU A 118 -8.50 9.47 -14.79
CA GLU A 118 -8.27 10.26 -16.00
C GLU A 118 -6.84 10.18 -16.52
N TYR A 119 -5.83 10.04 -15.65
CA TYR A 119 -4.43 10.17 -16.05
C TYR A 119 -3.56 8.95 -15.74
N LEU A 120 -4.00 8.00 -14.90
CA LEU A 120 -3.19 6.90 -14.37
C LEU A 120 -3.72 5.52 -14.79
N GLN A 121 -4.15 5.35 -16.05
CA GLN A 121 -4.77 4.11 -16.52
C GLN A 121 -3.89 2.87 -16.37
N LEU A 122 -2.56 3.02 -16.44
CA LEU A 122 -1.62 1.90 -16.24
C LEU A 122 -1.49 1.48 -14.77
N PHE A 123 -1.92 2.32 -13.83
CA PHE A 123 -1.90 2.05 -12.40
C PHE A 123 -3.13 1.23 -12.03
N HIS A 124 -4.33 1.74 -12.32
CA HIS A 124 -5.55 1.02 -11.96
C HIS A 124 -5.91 -0.11 -12.93
N CYS A 125 -5.53 -0.06 -14.22
CA CYS A 125 -5.86 -1.09 -15.22
C CYS A 125 -7.36 -1.48 -15.21
N ASN A 126 -8.24 -0.47 -15.17
CA ASN A 126 -9.70 -0.61 -15.03
C ASN A 126 -10.19 -1.31 -13.74
N SER A 127 -9.37 -1.38 -12.69
CA SER A 127 -9.75 -1.98 -11.40
C SER A 127 -10.97 -1.31 -10.76
N PHE A 128 -11.17 -0.02 -11.00
CA PHE A 128 -12.35 0.72 -10.54
C PHE A 128 -13.67 0.25 -11.16
N ASP A 129 -13.62 -0.38 -12.33
CA ASP A 129 -14.80 -0.83 -13.09
C ASP A 129 -15.07 -2.33 -12.91
N ASP A 130 -14.23 -3.05 -12.16
CA ASP A 130 -14.44 -4.46 -11.86
C ASP A 130 -15.74 -4.63 -11.05
N PRO A 131 -16.64 -5.57 -11.40
CA PRO A 131 -17.91 -5.75 -10.70
C PRO A 131 -17.76 -6.16 -9.22
N ARG A 132 -16.57 -6.61 -8.82
CA ARG A 132 -16.24 -6.95 -7.42
C ARG A 132 -15.76 -5.72 -6.65
N ALA A 133 -15.40 -4.64 -7.33
CA ALA A 133 -14.88 -3.43 -6.73
C ALA A 133 -15.99 -2.45 -6.33
N ARG A 134 -15.77 -1.76 -5.22
CA ARG A 134 -16.57 -0.59 -4.84
C ARG A 134 -15.68 0.46 -4.19
N VAL A 135 -15.68 1.65 -4.77
CA VAL A 135 -15.00 2.82 -4.21
C VAL A 135 -15.97 3.61 -3.34
N ILE A 136 -15.53 3.99 -2.15
CA ILE A 136 -16.26 4.81 -1.19
C ILE A 136 -15.41 6.05 -0.92
N ILE A 137 -15.97 7.23 -1.18
CA ILE A 137 -15.34 8.49 -0.79
C ILE A 137 -15.71 8.79 0.66
N ALA A 138 -14.80 8.54 1.58
CA ALA A 138 -14.99 8.77 3.01
C ALA A 138 -13.65 8.82 3.75
N ASP A 139 -13.66 9.43 4.93
CA ASP A 139 -12.55 9.30 5.88
C ASP A 139 -12.40 7.83 6.30
N GLY A 140 -11.21 7.27 6.08
CA GLY A 140 -10.91 5.86 6.36
C GLY A 140 -11.00 5.48 7.83
N TYR A 141 -10.56 6.37 8.73
CA TYR A 141 -10.67 6.17 10.19
C TYR A 141 -12.13 6.10 10.59
N LYS A 142 -12.93 7.08 10.17
CA LYS A 142 -14.36 7.13 10.46
C LYS A 142 -15.09 5.90 9.89
N TYR A 143 -14.80 5.55 8.64
CA TYR A 143 -15.41 4.40 7.99
C TYR A 143 -15.17 3.11 8.78
N ILE A 144 -13.93 2.83 9.19
CA ILE A 144 -13.62 1.57 9.86
C ILE A 144 -14.18 1.50 11.30
N VAL A 145 -14.32 2.65 11.96
CA VAL A 145 -15.01 2.75 13.25
C VAL A 145 -16.49 2.41 13.10
N ASP A 146 -17.16 3.02 12.13
CA ASP A 146 -18.62 2.98 11.99
C ASP A 146 -19.13 1.72 11.29
N THR A 147 -18.35 1.11 10.39
CA THR A 147 -18.81 -0.03 9.59
C THR A 147 -19.04 -1.28 10.44
N PRO A 148 -20.16 -2.00 10.25
CA PRO A 148 -20.34 -3.33 10.84
C PRO A 148 -19.69 -4.43 9.99
N GLU A 149 -19.15 -4.11 8.81
CA GLU A 149 -18.57 -5.11 7.91
C GLU A 149 -17.30 -5.73 8.50
N ILE A 150 -17.17 -7.04 8.28
CA ILE A 150 -15.99 -7.84 8.61
C ILE A 150 -15.30 -8.23 7.30
N HIS A 151 -13.97 -8.09 7.29
CA HIS A 151 -13.10 -8.33 6.15
C HIS A 151 -12.10 -9.44 6.45
N ASP A 152 -11.74 -10.22 5.44
CA ASP A 152 -10.71 -11.24 5.55
C ASP A 152 -9.32 -10.59 5.50
N ILE A 153 -9.20 -9.54 4.68
CA ILE A 153 -7.98 -8.75 4.51
C ILE A 153 -8.28 -7.27 4.66
N ILE A 154 -7.44 -6.56 5.40
CA ILE A 154 -7.43 -5.08 5.44
C ILE A 154 -6.05 -4.58 5.01
N ILE A 155 -6.02 -3.73 3.98
CA ILE A 155 -4.81 -3.12 3.44
C ILE A 155 -4.84 -1.63 3.76
N LEU A 156 -3.80 -1.15 4.43
CA LEU A 156 -3.61 0.26 4.74
C LEU A 156 -2.57 0.83 3.77
N ASP A 157 -3.06 1.44 2.70
CA ASP A 157 -2.27 2.05 1.62
C ASP A 157 -2.32 3.58 1.77
N LEU A 158 -1.70 4.05 2.84
CA LEU A 158 -1.76 5.42 3.33
C LEU A 158 -0.46 6.15 3.01
N THR A 159 -0.49 7.48 3.04
CA THR A 159 0.74 8.29 3.03
C THR A 159 1.61 8.02 4.26
N ASP A 160 2.90 8.34 4.17
CA ASP A 160 3.86 8.10 5.25
C ASP A 160 3.40 8.61 6.63
N PRO A 161 3.69 7.89 7.73
CA PRO A 161 3.22 8.21 9.07
C PRO A 161 3.73 9.57 9.60
N TYR A 162 4.81 10.09 9.02
CA TYR A 162 5.43 11.37 9.34
C TYR A 162 5.09 12.48 8.33
N SER A 163 4.19 12.22 7.37
CA SER A 163 3.76 13.22 6.37
C SER A 163 2.84 14.29 6.96
N SER A 164 1.99 13.91 7.92
CA SER A 164 1.06 14.82 8.60
C SER A 164 0.60 14.27 9.95
N GLU A 165 0.09 15.14 10.83
CA GLU A 165 -0.54 14.70 12.09
C GLU A 165 -1.71 13.76 11.84
N ILE A 166 -2.53 14.03 10.81
CA ILE A 166 -3.66 13.18 10.43
C ILE A 166 -3.18 11.77 10.07
N ALA A 167 -2.14 11.66 9.22
CA ALA A 167 -1.55 10.38 8.86
C ALA A 167 -1.09 9.64 10.12
N SER A 168 -0.38 10.30 11.04
CA SER A 168 0.13 9.67 12.28
C SER A 168 -0.96 8.98 13.13
N THR A 169 -2.21 9.47 13.11
CA THR A 169 -3.30 8.87 13.90
C THR A 169 -3.71 7.48 13.41
N LEU A 170 -3.47 7.18 12.13
CA LEU A 170 -3.72 5.89 11.47
C LEU A 170 -2.61 4.85 11.74
N TYR A 171 -1.62 5.19 12.57
CA TYR A 171 -0.47 4.34 12.90
C TYR A 171 -0.35 4.06 14.41
N THR A 172 -1.46 4.16 15.14
CA THR A 172 -1.52 4.01 16.59
C THR A 172 -2.02 2.63 17.01
N GLU A 173 -1.66 2.18 18.21
CA GLU A 173 -2.19 0.93 18.78
C GLU A 173 -3.71 0.96 18.88
N GLN A 174 -4.31 2.12 19.23
CA GLN A 174 -5.76 2.27 19.27
C GLN A 174 -6.39 2.05 17.90
N PHE A 175 -5.80 2.62 16.84
CA PHE A 175 -6.26 2.41 15.48
C PHE A 175 -6.15 0.93 15.07
N TYR A 176 -5.02 0.28 15.33
CA TYR A 176 -4.86 -1.14 15.01
C TYR A 176 -5.81 -2.04 15.80
N LYS A 177 -6.19 -1.69 17.04
CA LYS A 177 -7.28 -2.39 17.78
C LYS A 177 -8.65 -2.25 17.11
N ILE A 178 -8.92 -1.14 16.41
CA ILE A 178 -10.15 -0.96 15.63
C ILE A 178 -10.08 -1.85 14.38
N VAL A 179 -8.96 -1.79 13.66
CA VAL A 179 -8.70 -2.63 12.48
C VAL A 179 -8.85 -4.12 12.82
N TYR A 180 -8.25 -4.57 13.92
CA TYR A 180 -8.35 -5.94 14.42
C TYR A 180 -9.80 -6.40 14.60
N ARG A 181 -10.68 -5.53 15.12
CA ARG A 181 -12.10 -5.87 15.33
C ARG A 181 -12.91 -5.95 14.03
N ARG A 182 -12.40 -5.41 12.93
CA ARG A 182 -13.02 -5.48 11.59
C ARG A 182 -12.45 -6.60 10.73
N LEU A 183 -11.49 -7.36 11.24
CA LEU A 183 -10.99 -8.58 10.60
C LEU A 183 -11.81 -9.82 10.99
N SER A 184 -11.94 -10.79 10.08
CA SER A 184 -12.43 -12.14 10.37
C SER A 184 -11.61 -12.82 11.47
N GLU A 185 -12.01 -14.01 11.93
CA GLU A 185 -11.27 -14.75 12.97
C GLU A 185 -9.86 -15.14 12.53
N ASP A 186 -9.66 -15.34 11.23
CA ASP A 186 -8.40 -15.68 10.58
C ASP A 186 -7.82 -14.54 9.73
N GLY A 187 -8.36 -13.33 9.91
CA GLY A 187 -8.06 -12.19 9.07
C GLY A 187 -6.63 -11.63 9.23
N VAL A 188 -6.18 -10.96 8.18
CA VAL A 188 -4.83 -10.41 8.05
C VAL A 188 -4.90 -8.92 7.71
N MET A 189 -4.07 -8.12 8.37
CA MET A 189 -3.81 -6.73 8.02
C MET A 189 -2.41 -6.58 7.44
N VAL A 190 -2.24 -5.63 6.51
CA VAL A 190 -0.93 -5.12 6.10
C VAL A 190 -0.97 -3.60 5.98
N THR A 191 0.14 -2.96 6.31
CA THR A 191 0.35 -1.52 6.11
C THR A 191 1.71 -1.27 5.49
N GLN A 192 1.79 -0.24 4.64
CA GLN A 192 3.05 0.44 4.38
C GLN A 192 3.48 1.20 5.65
N ALA A 193 4.76 1.24 5.97
CA ALA A 193 5.30 1.78 7.23
C ALA A 193 6.48 2.75 7.02
N GLY A 194 6.58 3.39 5.85
CA GLY A 194 7.61 4.36 5.51
C GLY A 194 9.01 3.76 5.45
N SER A 195 10.01 4.51 5.92
CA SER A 195 11.41 4.05 5.96
C SER A 195 11.96 3.89 7.38
N ALA A 196 12.29 2.66 7.76
CA ALA A 196 12.93 2.31 9.04
C ALA A 196 14.35 2.89 9.17
N PHE A 197 15.01 3.18 8.04
CA PHE A 197 16.34 3.80 8.03
C PHE A 197 16.27 5.30 8.36
N PHE A 198 15.41 6.04 7.66
CA PHE A 198 15.32 7.50 7.85
C PHE A 198 14.46 7.91 9.06
N TYR A 199 13.50 7.08 9.45
CA TYR A 199 12.51 7.37 10.49
C TYR A 199 12.38 6.21 11.49
N HIS A 200 13.53 5.76 12.02
CA HIS A 200 13.64 4.59 12.90
C HIS A 200 12.66 4.59 14.10
N ASP A 201 12.56 5.70 14.83
CA ASP A 201 11.69 5.77 16.02
C ASP A 201 10.21 5.66 15.65
N VAL A 202 9.79 6.27 14.54
CA VAL A 202 8.41 6.19 14.04
C VAL A 202 8.10 4.77 13.61
N TYR A 203 9.03 4.14 12.88
CA TYR A 203 8.90 2.76 12.45
C TYR A 203 8.77 1.79 13.63
N ASN A 204 9.63 1.92 14.65
CA ASN A 204 9.58 1.06 15.85
C ASN A 204 8.25 1.20 16.60
N ASN A 205 7.70 2.42 16.71
CA ASN A 205 6.41 2.63 17.33
C ASN A 205 5.27 1.92 16.57
N ILE A 206 5.32 1.92 15.23
CA ILE A 206 4.35 1.19 14.39
C ILE A 206 4.43 -0.31 14.63
N VAL A 207 5.65 -0.85 14.60
CA VAL A 207 5.89 -2.28 14.82
C VAL A 207 5.42 -2.70 16.21
N GLU A 208 5.74 -1.92 17.25
CA GLU A 208 5.31 -2.20 18.62
C GLU A 208 3.79 -2.14 18.77
N ALA A 209 3.15 -1.14 18.18
CA ALA A 209 1.69 -1.03 18.16
C ALA A 209 1.02 -2.23 17.49
N ILE A 210 1.61 -2.78 16.42
CA ILE A 210 1.10 -3.99 15.75
C ILE A 210 1.36 -5.23 16.61
N LYS A 211 2.55 -5.37 17.20
CA LYS A 211 2.91 -6.48 18.11
C LYS A 211 1.97 -6.58 19.30
N ASN A 212 1.54 -5.45 19.86
CA ASN A 212 0.61 -5.41 21.00
C ASN A 212 -0.82 -5.83 20.64
N VAL A 213 -1.17 -5.86 19.36
CA VAL A 213 -2.54 -6.14 18.90
C VAL A 213 -2.65 -7.52 18.24
N TYR A 214 -1.62 -7.95 17.51
CA TYR A 214 -1.68 -9.17 16.70
C TYR A 214 -0.81 -10.28 17.28
N PRO A 215 -1.33 -11.53 17.38
CA PRO A 215 -0.55 -12.65 17.89
C PRO A 215 0.63 -13.01 16.98
N TYR A 216 0.50 -12.76 15.67
CA TYR A 216 1.60 -12.90 14.72
C TYR A 216 1.79 -11.61 13.93
N HIS A 217 3.05 -11.27 13.69
CA HIS A 217 3.44 -10.14 12.86
C HIS A 217 4.61 -10.53 11.95
N LEU A 218 4.78 -9.77 10.87
CA LEU A 218 5.92 -9.92 9.97
C LEU A 218 6.31 -8.56 9.41
N GLU A 219 7.60 -8.28 9.46
CA GLU A 219 8.23 -7.10 8.90
C GLU A 219 9.07 -7.51 7.68
N TYR A 220 9.01 -6.72 6.63
CA TYR A 220 9.84 -6.88 5.43
C TYR A 220 9.97 -5.52 4.72
N GLN A 221 10.92 -5.42 3.80
CA GLN A 221 11.20 -4.18 3.10
C GLN A 221 11.58 -4.42 1.65
N VAL A 222 11.31 -3.42 0.81
CA VAL A 222 11.64 -3.45 -0.61
C VAL A 222 12.18 -2.10 -1.03
N TRP A 223 13.30 -2.11 -1.75
CA TRP A 223 13.84 -0.90 -2.38
C TRP A 223 12.90 -0.42 -3.49
N ILE A 224 12.36 0.79 -3.35
CA ILE A 224 11.53 1.46 -4.37
C ILE A 224 12.37 2.55 -5.03
N PRO A 225 12.86 2.34 -6.26
CA PRO A 225 13.78 3.26 -6.93
C PRO A 225 13.30 4.72 -6.99
N SER A 226 12.04 4.96 -7.33
CA SER A 226 11.46 6.30 -7.45
C SER A 226 11.29 7.02 -6.11
N PHE A 227 11.21 6.28 -5.00
CA PHE A 227 11.14 6.85 -3.65
C PHE A 227 12.53 7.22 -3.14
N GLY A 228 13.57 6.51 -3.60
CA GLY A 228 14.95 6.70 -3.14
C GLY A 228 15.21 6.10 -1.76
N TYR A 229 14.36 5.19 -1.29
CA TYR A 229 14.54 4.44 -0.04
C TYR A 229 13.95 3.04 -0.09
N ALA A 230 14.32 2.19 0.88
CA ALA A 230 13.63 0.94 1.14
C ALA A 230 12.34 1.22 1.91
N CYS A 231 11.20 0.94 1.26
CA CYS A 231 9.88 1.03 1.88
C CYS A 231 9.65 -0.22 2.73
N ASN A 232 9.21 -0.01 3.96
CA ASN A 232 8.94 -1.06 4.93
C ASN A 232 7.44 -1.39 4.96
N PHE A 233 7.13 -2.65 5.16
CA PHE A 233 5.78 -3.16 5.29
C PHE A 233 5.67 -4.00 6.56
N VAL A 234 4.51 -3.90 7.22
CA VAL A 234 4.23 -4.70 8.42
C VAL A 234 2.89 -5.41 8.26
N ILE A 235 2.90 -6.72 8.48
CA ILE A 235 1.71 -7.58 8.52
C ILE A 235 1.35 -7.85 9.97
N GLY A 236 0.05 -7.80 10.28
CA GLY A 236 -0.56 -8.33 11.49
C GLY A 236 -1.52 -9.47 11.14
N SER A 237 -1.38 -10.64 11.76
CA SER A 237 -2.19 -11.82 11.48
C SER A 237 -2.79 -12.39 12.76
N LYS A 238 -4.09 -12.72 12.72
CA LYS A 238 -4.80 -13.32 13.85
C LYS A 238 -4.51 -14.80 14.06
N LYS A 239 -4.13 -15.52 13.01
CA LYS A 239 -4.13 -16.99 13.02
C LYS A 239 -2.90 -17.61 12.38
N TYR A 240 -2.44 -17.08 11.25
CA TYR A 240 -1.38 -17.70 10.47
C TYR A 240 -0.03 -17.08 10.83
N HIS A 241 0.96 -17.91 11.18
CA HIS A 241 2.33 -17.46 11.40
C HIS A 241 3.04 -17.21 10.04
N PRO A 242 3.38 -15.97 9.68
CA PRO A 242 3.81 -15.66 8.31
C PRO A 242 5.06 -16.42 7.86
N ARG A 243 6.09 -16.52 8.72
CA ARG A 243 7.34 -17.21 8.38
C ARG A 243 7.22 -18.74 8.32
N GLU A 244 6.13 -19.31 8.84
CA GLU A 244 5.89 -20.75 8.77
C GLU A 244 5.12 -21.12 7.51
N LEU A 245 4.15 -20.28 7.12
CA LEU A 245 3.28 -20.53 5.98
C LEU A 245 3.86 -20.04 4.65
N LEU A 246 4.42 -18.82 4.61
CA LEU A 246 4.91 -18.17 3.38
C LEU A 246 6.28 -18.72 2.95
N LYS A 247 6.32 -20.00 2.60
CA LYS A 247 7.48 -20.66 1.99
C LYS A 247 7.35 -20.63 0.47
N LYS A 248 8.47 -20.64 -0.24
CA LYS A 248 8.53 -20.54 -1.70
C LYS A 248 7.47 -21.40 -2.40
N ASP A 249 7.44 -22.70 -2.12
CA ASP A 249 6.58 -23.61 -2.87
C ASP A 249 5.09 -23.41 -2.58
N TYR A 250 4.74 -23.03 -1.35
CA TYR A 250 3.37 -22.63 -0.99
C TYR A 250 2.96 -21.34 -1.71
N ILE A 251 3.84 -20.34 -1.74
CA ILE A 251 3.59 -19.07 -2.42
C ILE A 251 3.36 -19.33 -3.92
N ASP A 252 4.26 -20.07 -4.57
CA ASP A 252 4.15 -20.38 -5.99
C ASP A 252 2.86 -21.17 -6.29
N SER A 253 2.50 -22.15 -5.45
CA SER A 253 1.28 -22.95 -5.68
C SER A 253 0.01 -22.10 -5.52
N VAL A 254 -0.08 -21.25 -4.51
CA VAL A 254 -1.25 -20.40 -4.26
C VAL A 254 -1.38 -19.32 -5.33
N LEU A 255 -0.29 -18.72 -5.81
CA LEU A 255 -0.33 -17.77 -6.93
C LEU A 255 -0.92 -18.43 -8.19
N ILE A 256 -0.49 -19.66 -8.51
CA ILE A 256 -1.01 -20.44 -9.65
C ILE A 256 -2.49 -20.76 -9.45
N GLU A 257 -2.86 -21.31 -8.31
CA GLU A 257 -4.25 -21.68 -7.98
C GLU A 257 -5.20 -20.48 -8.11
N ARG A 258 -4.76 -19.31 -7.66
CA ARG A 258 -5.55 -18.08 -7.67
C ARG A 258 -5.50 -17.32 -8.99
N GLY A 259 -4.72 -17.80 -9.97
CA GLY A 259 -4.54 -17.16 -11.28
C GLY A 259 -3.80 -15.82 -11.23
N VAL A 260 -3.01 -15.58 -10.17
CA VAL A 260 -2.35 -14.30 -9.94
C VAL A 260 -1.07 -14.22 -10.77
N LYS A 261 -0.99 -13.18 -11.61
CA LYS A 261 0.21 -12.87 -12.41
C LYS A 261 0.93 -11.66 -11.84
N THR A 262 2.22 -11.83 -11.58
CA THR A 262 3.12 -10.86 -10.97
C THR A 262 4.32 -10.57 -11.87
N ARG A 263 4.93 -9.40 -11.68
CA ARG A 263 6.17 -8.94 -12.32
C ARG A 263 7.34 -8.99 -11.34
N PHE A 264 7.09 -8.71 -10.06
CA PHE A 264 8.09 -8.62 -9.02
C PHE A 264 8.06 -9.83 -8.10
N ILE A 265 6.91 -10.13 -7.49
CA ILE A 265 6.76 -11.15 -6.44
C ILE A 265 6.67 -12.55 -7.04
N ASN A 266 7.44 -13.48 -6.48
CA ASN A 266 7.29 -14.93 -6.66
C ASN A 266 7.70 -15.63 -5.36
N GLY A 267 7.57 -16.96 -5.28
CA GLY A 267 7.89 -17.71 -4.06
C GLY A 267 9.30 -17.47 -3.55
N SER A 268 10.30 -17.53 -4.43
CA SER A 268 11.70 -17.36 -4.03
C SER A 268 11.98 -15.96 -3.53
N LYS A 269 11.45 -14.94 -4.23
CA LYS A 269 11.68 -13.55 -3.87
C LYS A 269 10.96 -13.18 -2.58
N LEU A 270 9.69 -13.53 -2.45
CA LEU A 270 8.93 -13.21 -1.24
C LEU A 270 9.52 -13.95 -0.03
N GLU A 271 9.86 -15.23 -0.15
CA GLU A 271 10.52 -15.95 0.95
C GLU A 271 11.86 -15.29 1.35
N ALA A 272 12.63 -14.79 0.38
CA ALA A 272 13.86 -14.05 0.68
C ALA A 272 13.57 -12.73 1.41
N LEU A 273 12.60 -11.93 0.94
CA LEU A 273 12.22 -10.65 1.56
C LEU A 273 11.80 -10.81 3.02
N ILE A 274 10.98 -11.82 3.34
CA ILE A 274 10.49 -12.05 4.71
C ILE A 274 11.57 -12.60 5.66
N ARG A 275 12.63 -13.22 5.11
CA ARG A 275 13.77 -13.77 5.86
C ARG A 275 14.89 -12.76 6.06
N LEU A 276 15.08 -11.85 5.11
CA LEU A 276 16.09 -10.80 5.19
C LEU A 276 15.85 -9.88 6.40
N GLY A 277 14.58 -9.66 6.74
CA GLY A 277 14.19 -8.77 7.84
C GLY A 277 14.36 -7.29 7.49
N ILE A 278 14.35 -6.47 8.53
CA ILE A 278 14.60 -5.02 8.45
C ILE A 278 16.04 -4.77 8.93
N TYR A 279 16.62 -3.66 8.47
CA TYR A 279 17.97 -3.19 8.80
C TYR A 279 18.49 -3.59 10.19
#